data_AF-A0A554KL89-F1
#
_entry.id   AF-A0A554KL89-F1
#
_cell.length_a   1.000
_cell.length_b   1.000
_cell.length_c   1.000
_cell.angle_alpha   90.00
_cell.angle_beta   90.00
_cell.angle_gamma   90.00
#
_symmetry.space_group_name_H-M   'P 1'
#
loop_
_entity.id
_entity.type
_entity.pdbx_description
1 polymer ?
#
loop_
_entity_poly.entity_id
_entity_poly.type
_entity_poly.pdbx_seq_one_letter_code
_entity_poly.pdbx_strand_id
1 'polypeptide(L)'
;MCQMISCLVTKDARALGKDGVHSHTQIAAIHKVDQDRCLAYEFPLDQRRLYQDFNMDRAPFEAKQSHDRAAMSFFNDKVGTPRKLMAYVAKNSKSNDDVMLFLLLINEAQESFDASRRDSARKRDASIERAVKIFNKSPVVVKAMADYKRFIDNGLHGAALRDKYERAVIGAKKTLNECRDQAEREYEVQCTHAWLDLFKKCSNRIEVWRK
;
A
#
# COMPACT_ATOMS: atom_id res chain seq x y z
N MET A 1 7.41 0.31 11.13
CA MET A 1 6.10 0.77 11.62
C MET A 1 5.10 -0.30 11.21
N CYS A 2 4.25 -0.80 12.11
CA CYS A 2 3.25 -1.82 11.77
C CYS A 2 2.04 -1.13 11.13
N GLN A 3 1.45 -1.69 10.08
CA GLN A 3 0.29 -1.10 9.41
C GLN A 3 -0.91 -1.12 10.35
N MET A 4 -1.54 0.04 10.53
CA MET A 4 -2.64 0.26 11.46
C MET A 4 -3.92 0.41 10.66
N ILE A 5 -5.00 -0.24 11.08
CA ILE A 5 -6.31 0.10 10.51
C ILE A 5 -6.80 1.33 11.25
N SER A 6 -7.19 2.36 10.49
CA SER A 6 -7.58 3.64 11.05
C SER A 6 -9.08 3.87 10.82
N CYS A 7 -9.72 4.51 11.79
CA CYS A 7 -11.09 5.00 11.62
C CYS A 7 -11.29 6.34 12.35
N LEU A 8 -12.30 7.07 11.91
CA LEU A 8 -12.81 8.27 12.55
C LEU A 8 -14.17 7.95 13.17
N VAL A 9 -14.40 8.35 14.41
CA VAL A 9 -15.71 8.21 15.05
C VAL A 9 -16.33 9.59 15.21
N THR A 10 -17.51 9.79 14.63
CA THR A 10 -18.27 11.04 14.71
C THR A 10 -18.99 11.17 16.06
N LYS A 11 -19.43 12.39 16.42
CA LYS A 11 -20.10 12.72 17.69
C LYS A 11 -21.29 11.81 18.05
N ASP A 12 -21.98 11.26 17.06
CA ASP A 12 -23.10 10.31 17.19
C ASP A 12 -22.64 8.85 17.34
N ALA A 13 -21.36 8.62 17.67
CA ALA A 13 -20.74 7.31 17.82
C ALA A 13 -20.83 6.43 16.54
N ARG A 14 -20.70 7.04 15.36
CA ARG A 14 -20.61 6.31 14.09
C ARG A 14 -19.17 6.23 13.62
N ALA A 15 -18.66 5.02 13.42
CA ALA A 15 -17.32 4.78 12.91
C ALA A 15 -17.28 4.87 11.37
N LEU A 16 -16.32 5.64 10.87
CA LEU A 16 -16.04 5.90 9.47
C LEU A 16 -14.64 5.41 9.14
N GLY A 17 -14.52 4.56 8.15
CA GLY A 17 -13.22 4.07 7.67
C GLY A 17 -13.30 3.66 6.21
N LYS A 18 -12.16 3.33 5.63
CA LYS A 18 -12.06 2.84 4.26
C LYS A 18 -10.96 1.78 4.20
N ASP A 19 -11.31 0.61 3.66
CA ASP A 19 -10.35 -0.47 3.45
C ASP A 19 -9.16 0.04 2.61
N GLY A 20 -7.94 -0.23 3.08
CA GLY A 20 -6.69 0.19 2.43
C GLY A 20 -6.30 1.67 2.63
N VAL A 21 -7.06 2.42 3.44
CA VAL A 21 -6.75 3.83 3.79
C VAL A 21 -6.40 3.94 5.26
N HIS A 22 -5.19 4.42 5.55
CA HIS A 22 -4.63 4.48 6.90
C HIS A 22 -4.52 5.91 7.45
N SER A 23 -4.68 6.93 6.59
CA SER A 23 -4.66 8.33 7.00
C SER A 23 -6.06 8.80 7.44
N HIS A 24 -6.17 9.34 8.66
CA HIS A 24 -7.41 9.96 9.13
C HIS A 24 -7.86 11.11 8.23
N THR A 25 -6.94 11.92 7.72
CA THR A 25 -7.25 13.01 6.79
C THR A 25 -7.86 12.51 5.48
N GLN A 26 -7.32 11.42 4.93
CA GLN A 26 -7.90 10.79 3.74
C GLN A 26 -9.29 10.19 4.03
N ILE A 27 -9.48 9.56 5.20
CA ILE A 27 -10.79 9.06 5.64
C ILE A 27 -11.79 10.21 5.75
N ALA A 28 -11.41 11.33 6.36
CA ALA A 28 -12.24 12.52 6.49
C ALA A 28 -12.67 13.05 5.12
N ALA A 29 -11.72 13.17 4.18
CA ALA A 29 -11.99 13.63 2.82
C ALA A 29 -12.96 12.70 2.06
N ILE A 30 -12.78 11.38 2.16
CA ILE A 30 -13.65 10.38 1.52
C ILE A 30 -15.09 10.48 2.03
N HIS A 31 -15.25 10.66 3.35
CA HIS A 31 -16.56 10.73 4.00
C HIS A 31 -17.13 12.15 4.08
N LYS A 32 -16.41 13.15 3.55
CA LYS A 32 -16.77 14.58 3.58
C LYS A 32 -17.11 15.07 4.99
N VAL A 33 -16.31 14.67 5.97
CA VAL A 33 -16.41 15.12 7.36
C VAL A 33 -15.22 15.98 7.73
N ASP A 34 -15.43 16.86 8.70
CA ASP A 34 -14.36 17.60 9.34
C ASP A 34 -13.62 16.69 10.33
N GLN A 35 -12.32 16.48 10.12
CA GLN A 35 -11.50 15.62 10.97
C GLN A 35 -11.47 16.11 12.41
N ASP A 36 -11.45 17.43 12.64
CA ASP A 36 -11.37 18.04 13.97
C ASP A 36 -12.63 17.81 14.81
N ARG A 37 -13.71 17.37 14.15
CA ARG A 37 -15.00 17.04 14.78
C ARG A 37 -15.18 15.54 15.01
N CYS A 38 -14.15 14.74 14.76
CA CYS A 38 -14.14 13.30 14.93
C CYS A 38 -13.07 12.86 15.92
N LEU A 39 -13.27 11.71 16.55
CA LEU A 39 -12.23 11.04 17.32
C LEU A 39 -11.45 10.08 16.40
N ALA A 40 -10.13 10.21 16.41
CA ALA A 40 -9.24 9.37 15.62
C ALA A 40 -8.84 8.11 16.40
N TYR A 41 -9.08 6.95 15.78
CA TYR A 41 -8.73 5.66 16.33
C TYR A 41 -7.84 4.88 15.38
N GLU A 42 -6.98 4.07 15.97
CA GLU A 42 -6.06 3.18 15.27
C GLU A 42 -6.12 1.79 15.91
N PHE A 43 -5.88 0.77 15.09
CA PHE A 43 -5.84 -0.61 15.52
C PHE A 43 -4.59 -1.30 14.98
N PRO A 44 -3.49 -1.31 15.74
CA PRO A 44 -2.28 -2.04 15.40
C PRO A 44 -2.56 -3.54 15.37
N LEU A 45 -2.31 -4.18 14.23
CA LEU A 45 -2.66 -5.58 14.02
C LEU A 45 -1.80 -6.53 14.86
N ASP A 46 -0.56 -6.18 15.17
CA ASP A 46 0.34 -6.94 16.03
C ASP A 46 -0.10 -6.99 17.50
N GLN A 47 -0.80 -5.95 17.97
CA GLN A 47 -1.25 -5.84 19.37
C GLN A 47 -2.72 -6.15 19.56
N ARG A 48 -3.55 -5.99 18.51
CA ARG A 48 -5.02 -6.06 18.57
C ARG A 48 -5.63 -5.18 19.67
N ARG A 49 -5.09 -3.98 19.86
CA ARG A 49 -5.55 -3.02 20.86
C ARG A 49 -6.02 -1.74 20.18
N LEU A 50 -7.04 -1.13 20.76
CA LEU A 50 -7.53 0.16 20.31
C LEU A 50 -6.58 1.26 20.80
N TYR A 51 -5.97 1.99 19.87
CA TYR A 51 -5.17 3.17 20.14
C TYR A 51 -5.97 4.43 19.79
N GLN A 52 -5.74 5.50 20.55
CA GLN A 52 -6.47 6.77 20.46
C GLN A 52 -5.45 7.89 20.27
N ASP A 53 -5.59 8.69 19.22
CA ASP A 53 -4.65 9.76 18.87
C ASP A 53 -5.11 11.15 19.38
N PHE A 54 -5.74 11.21 20.55
CA PHE A 54 -6.19 12.49 21.13
C PHE A 54 -5.94 12.58 22.63
N ASN A 55 -5.66 13.81 23.08
CA ASN A 55 -5.40 14.11 24.47
C ASN A 55 -6.71 14.08 25.28
N MET A 56 -6.72 13.39 26.42
CA MET A 56 -7.96 13.01 27.14
C MET A 56 -8.79 14.19 27.68
N ASP A 57 -8.26 15.40 27.68
CA ASP A 57 -8.91 16.58 28.26
C ASP A 57 -10.07 17.15 27.42
N ARG A 58 -10.32 16.64 26.19
CA ARG A 58 -11.31 17.22 25.26
C ARG A 58 -12.62 16.45 25.09
N ALA A 59 -12.74 15.22 25.60
CA ALA A 59 -13.96 14.42 25.44
C ALA A 59 -14.64 14.16 26.81
N PRO A 60 -15.91 14.57 27.01
CA PRO A 60 -16.64 14.22 28.22
C PRO A 60 -16.76 12.69 28.31
N PHE A 61 -16.35 12.12 29.45
CA PHE A 61 -16.19 10.67 29.68
C PHE A 61 -17.40 9.82 29.25
N GLU A 62 -18.62 10.36 29.30
CA GLU A 62 -19.86 9.66 28.87
C GLU A 62 -19.90 9.37 27.36
N ALA A 63 -19.39 10.28 26.51
CA ALA A 63 -19.30 10.04 25.08
C ALA A 63 -18.18 9.04 24.75
N LYS A 64 -17.10 9.01 25.54
CA LYS A 64 -15.93 8.17 25.25
C LYS A 64 -16.28 6.67 25.16
N GLN A 65 -17.09 6.15 26.09
CA GLN A 65 -17.44 4.73 26.08
C GLN A 65 -18.24 4.29 24.84
N SER A 66 -19.16 5.13 24.36
CA SER A 66 -19.94 4.82 23.15
C SER A 66 -19.08 4.89 21.89
N HIS A 67 -18.12 5.82 21.82
CA HIS A 67 -17.21 5.97 20.69
C HIS A 67 -16.16 4.84 20.64
N ASP A 68 -15.58 4.46 21.78
CA ASP A 68 -14.66 3.33 21.89
C ASP A 68 -15.35 2.02 21.45
N ARG A 69 -16.62 1.84 21.85
CA ARG A 69 -17.43 0.70 21.40
C ARG A 69 -17.70 0.74 19.90
N ALA A 70 -17.99 1.90 19.33
CA ALA A 70 -18.19 2.07 17.90
C ALA A 70 -16.91 1.76 17.10
N ALA A 71 -15.76 2.29 17.53
CA ALA A 71 -14.47 2.00 16.92
C ALA A 71 -14.14 0.51 16.99
N MET A 72 -14.27 -0.09 18.18
CA MET A 72 -14.02 -1.53 18.37
C MET A 72 -14.98 -2.39 17.54
N SER A 73 -16.26 -2.01 17.43
CA SER A 73 -17.22 -2.70 16.57
C SER A 73 -16.80 -2.64 15.11
N PHE A 74 -16.33 -1.49 14.63
CA PHE A 74 -15.78 -1.34 13.29
C PHE A 74 -14.57 -2.26 13.06
N PHE A 75 -13.59 -2.27 13.97
CA PHE A 75 -12.40 -3.13 13.83
C PHE A 75 -12.76 -4.62 13.91
N ASN A 76 -13.68 -5.00 14.79
CA ASN A 76 -14.17 -6.37 14.87
C ASN A 76 -14.91 -6.79 13.60
N ASP A 77 -15.61 -5.86 12.96
CA ASP A 77 -16.24 -6.13 11.69
C ASP A 77 -15.22 -6.38 10.57
N LYS A 78 -14.16 -5.56 10.52
CA LYS A 78 -13.13 -5.62 9.48
C LYS A 78 -12.12 -6.74 9.65
N VAL A 79 -11.59 -6.89 10.85
CA VAL A 79 -10.47 -7.79 11.17
C VAL A 79 -10.64 -8.51 12.51
N GLY A 80 -11.84 -8.59 13.07
CA GLY A 80 -12.06 -9.19 14.41
C GLY A 80 -11.68 -10.66 14.54
N THR A 81 -11.52 -11.38 13.44
CA THR A 81 -11.11 -12.79 13.41
C THR A 81 -9.99 -12.99 12.39
N PRO A 82 -9.18 -14.06 12.52
CA PRO A 82 -8.14 -14.37 11.52
C PRO A 82 -8.71 -14.48 10.10
N ARG A 83 -9.91 -15.06 9.95
CA ARG A 83 -10.59 -15.16 8.65
C ARG A 83 -10.94 -13.78 8.08
N LYS A 84 -11.43 -12.86 8.92
CA LYS A 84 -11.74 -11.49 8.51
C LYS A 84 -10.48 -10.71 8.15
N LEU A 85 -9.41 -10.85 8.95
CA LEU A 85 -8.10 -10.28 8.63
C LEU A 85 -7.57 -10.77 7.28
N MET A 86 -7.61 -12.08 7.02
CA MET A 86 -7.21 -12.64 5.72
C MET A 86 -8.03 -12.06 4.57
N ALA A 87 -9.35 -11.94 4.73
CA ALA A 87 -10.21 -11.33 3.71
C ALA A 87 -9.89 -9.84 3.50
N TYR A 88 -9.59 -9.10 4.57
CA TYR A 88 -9.15 -7.71 4.51
C TYR A 88 -7.83 -7.59 3.75
N VAL A 89 -6.82 -8.40 4.10
CA VAL A 89 -5.50 -8.41 3.44
C VAL A 89 -5.64 -8.77 1.96
N ALA A 90 -6.41 -9.81 1.62
CA ALA A 90 -6.63 -10.22 0.24
C ALA A 90 -7.29 -9.12 -0.61
N LYS A 91 -8.26 -8.40 -0.05
CA LYS A 91 -8.96 -7.31 -0.74
C LYS A 91 -8.06 -6.08 -0.99
N ASN A 92 -7.06 -5.87 -0.15
CA ASN A 92 -6.22 -4.69 -0.12
C ASN A 92 -4.76 -5.00 -0.52
N SER A 93 -4.55 -6.00 -1.38
CA SER A 93 -3.22 -6.51 -1.73
C SER A 93 -2.21 -5.44 -2.16
N LYS A 94 -2.69 -4.34 -2.77
CA LYS A 94 -1.86 -3.23 -3.27
C LYS A 94 -1.46 -2.18 -2.24
N SER A 95 -2.11 -2.21 -1.08
CA SER A 95 -1.88 -1.24 -0.02
C SER A 95 -1.28 -1.88 1.22
N ASN A 96 -1.13 -3.21 1.24
CA ASN A 96 -0.56 -3.90 2.38
C ASN A 96 0.94 -3.60 2.50
N ASP A 97 1.39 -3.31 3.70
CA ASP A 97 2.80 -3.21 4.03
C ASP A 97 3.33 -4.63 4.32
N ASP A 98 4.26 -5.09 3.50
CA ASP A 98 4.91 -6.40 3.65
C ASP A 98 5.58 -6.57 5.02
N VAL A 99 6.12 -5.49 5.61
CA VAL A 99 6.74 -5.53 6.94
C VAL A 99 5.69 -5.80 8.00
N MET A 100 4.49 -5.26 7.86
CA MET A 100 3.39 -5.58 8.76
C MET A 100 2.98 -7.04 8.63
N LEU A 101 2.78 -7.52 7.40
CA LEU A 101 2.41 -8.91 7.15
C LEU A 101 3.43 -9.86 7.78
N PHE A 102 4.72 -9.57 7.61
CA PHE A 102 5.82 -10.29 8.24
C PHE A 102 5.68 -10.35 9.78
N LEU A 103 5.38 -9.23 10.44
CA LEU A 103 5.25 -9.16 11.91
C LEU A 103 4.05 -9.93 12.48
N LEU A 104 3.07 -10.31 11.65
CA LEU A 104 1.92 -11.13 12.07
C LEU A 104 2.21 -12.64 12.07
N LEU A 105 3.40 -13.04 11.60
CA LEU A 105 3.88 -14.42 11.57
C LEU A 105 4.89 -14.68 12.70
N ILE A 106 5.00 -15.94 13.13
CA ILE A 106 6.12 -16.39 13.99
C ILE A 106 7.42 -16.51 13.20
N ASN A 107 8.56 -16.57 13.88
CA ASN A 107 9.90 -16.56 13.28
C ASN A 107 10.10 -17.58 12.15
N GLU A 108 9.66 -18.84 12.34
CA GLU A 108 9.83 -19.89 11.32
C GLU A 108 8.99 -19.61 10.06
N ALA A 109 7.79 -19.05 10.24
CA ALA A 109 6.92 -18.66 9.13
C ALA A 109 7.40 -17.34 8.47
N GLN A 110 8.01 -16.44 9.24
CA GLN A 110 8.65 -15.24 8.76
C GLN A 110 9.77 -15.57 7.77
N GLU A 111 10.64 -16.53 8.08
CA GLU A 111 11.71 -16.97 7.18
C GLU A 111 11.16 -17.50 5.85
N SER A 112 10.09 -18.30 5.91
CA SER A 112 9.40 -18.84 4.72
C SER A 112 8.76 -17.72 3.89
N PHE A 113 8.17 -16.73 4.55
CA PHE A 113 7.60 -15.56 3.91
C PHE A 113 8.69 -14.71 3.23
N ASP A 114 9.80 -14.47 3.92
CA ASP A 114 10.93 -13.69 3.41
C ASP A 114 11.59 -14.36 2.20
N ALA A 115 11.72 -15.69 2.20
CA ALA A 115 12.20 -16.43 1.06
C ALA A 115 11.30 -16.22 -0.17
N SER A 116 9.97 -16.30 0.04
CA SER A 116 8.98 -16.06 -1.01
C SER A 116 9.03 -14.62 -1.52
N ARG A 117 9.15 -13.65 -0.61
CA ARG A 117 9.28 -12.23 -0.92
C ARG A 117 10.53 -11.93 -1.75
N ARG A 118 11.67 -12.52 -1.40
CA ARG A 118 12.92 -12.36 -2.16
C ARG A 118 12.81 -12.95 -3.57
N ASP A 119 12.14 -14.09 -3.73
CA ASP A 119 11.90 -14.68 -5.05
C ASP A 119 11.00 -13.79 -5.92
N SER A 120 9.89 -13.29 -5.35
CA SER A 120 9.00 -12.33 -6.02
C SER A 120 9.72 -11.04 -6.38
N ALA A 121 10.57 -10.51 -5.49
CA ALA A 121 11.37 -9.31 -5.76
C ALA A 121 12.34 -9.53 -6.93
N ARG A 122 13.03 -10.68 -6.98
CA ARG A 122 13.91 -11.03 -8.12
C ARG A 122 13.14 -11.10 -9.44
N LYS A 123 11.95 -11.69 -9.44
CA LYS A 123 11.08 -11.76 -10.63
C LYS A 123 10.64 -10.36 -11.08
N ARG A 124 10.24 -9.50 -10.14
CA ARG A 124 9.89 -8.10 -10.40
C ARG A 124 11.07 -7.35 -11.02
N ASP A 125 12.23 -7.41 -10.37
CA ASP A 125 13.41 -6.68 -10.80
C ASP A 125 13.87 -7.13 -12.19
N ALA A 126 13.83 -8.45 -12.48
CA ALA A 126 14.09 -8.98 -13.81
C ALA A 126 13.07 -8.51 -14.87
N SER A 127 11.79 -8.39 -14.51
CA SER A 127 10.76 -7.81 -15.39
C SER A 127 11.02 -6.33 -15.68
N ILE A 128 11.38 -5.55 -14.66
CA ILE A 128 11.73 -4.13 -14.81
C ILE A 128 12.98 -3.98 -15.67
N GLU A 129 14.01 -4.79 -15.45
CA GLU A 129 15.24 -4.77 -16.26
C GLU A 129 14.96 -5.06 -17.73
N ARG A 130 14.12 -6.08 -18.01
CA ARG A 130 13.67 -6.37 -19.38
C ARG A 130 12.95 -5.17 -20.00
N ALA A 131 12.04 -4.52 -19.27
CA ALA A 131 11.33 -3.34 -19.77
C ALA A 131 12.28 -2.17 -20.06
N VAL A 132 13.26 -1.93 -19.18
CA VAL A 132 14.31 -0.91 -19.39
C VAL A 132 15.16 -1.23 -20.61
N LYS A 133 15.54 -2.50 -20.80
CA LYS A 133 16.31 -2.94 -21.97
C LYS A 133 15.54 -2.74 -23.27
N ILE A 134 14.23 -3.05 -23.28
CA ILE A 134 13.36 -2.81 -24.43
C ILE A 134 13.24 -1.30 -24.72
N PHE A 135 13.03 -0.48 -23.68
CA PHE A 135 12.98 0.97 -23.80
C PHE A 135 14.26 1.54 -24.42
N ASN A 136 15.44 1.16 -23.89
CA ASN A 136 16.74 1.63 -24.36
C ASN A 136 17.08 1.15 -25.78
N LYS A 137 16.52 0.02 -26.21
CA LYS A 137 16.69 -0.53 -27.57
C LYS A 137 15.58 -0.11 -28.54
N SER A 138 14.59 0.65 -28.08
CA SER A 138 13.48 1.08 -28.91
C SER A 138 14.00 1.89 -30.11
N PRO A 139 13.75 1.47 -31.36
CA PRO A 139 14.22 2.20 -32.54
C PRO A 139 13.77 3.66 -32.55
N VAL A 140 12.57 3.94 -32.01
CA VAL A 140 12.02 5.29 -31.88
C VAL A 140 12.85 6.13 -30.90
N VAL A 141 13.19 5.58 -29.74
CA VAL A 141 13.99 6.27 -28.71
C VAL A 141 15.43 6.44 -29.19
N VAL A 142 16.05 5.39 -29.72
CA VAL A 142 17.42 5.42 -30.24
C VAL A 142 17.55 6.45 -31.36
N LYS A 143 16.61 6.47 -32.31
CA LYS A 143 16.58 7.47 -33.38
C LYS A 143 16.38 8.88 -32.83
N ALA A 144 15.43 9.07 -31.93
CA ALA A 144 15.17 10.37 -31.32
C ALA A 144 16.42 10.90 -30.56
N MET A 145 17.11 10.04 -29.79
CA MET A 145 18.35 10.40 -29.09
C MET A 145 19.48 10.74 -30.07
N ALA A 146 19.64 9.97 -31.15
CA ALA A 146 20.66 10.23 -32.17
C ALA A 146 20.40 11.54 -32.92
N ASP A 147 19.14 11.78 -33.33
CA ASP A 147 18.72 13.02 -34.00
C ASP A 147 18.94 14.24 -33.08
N TYR A 148 18.59 14.11 -31.80
CA TYR A 148 18.79 15.16 -30.80
C TYR A 148 20.27 15.47 -30.57
N LYS A 149 21.11 14.44 -30.42
CA LYS A 149 22.56 14.61 -30.24
C LYS A 149 23.21 15.31 -31.43
N ARG A 150 22.93 14.87 -32.66
CA ARG A 150 23.42 15.53 -33.88
C ARG A 150 23.02 17.00 -33.95
N PHE A 151 21.85 17.34 -33.44
CA PHE A 151 21.36 18.71 -33.44
C PHE A 151 22.13 19.61 -32.47
N ILE A 152 22.41 19.10 -31.25
CA ILE A 152 23.26 19.77 -30.27
C ILE A 152 24.67 19.97 -30.82
N ASP A 153 25.26 18.91 -31.41
CA ASP A 153 26.63 18.94 -31.94
C ASP A 153 26.79 19.96 -33.10
N ASN A 154 25.71 20.27 -33.82
CA ASN A 154 25.68 21.26 -34.90
C ASN A 154 25.30 22.69 -34.44
N GLY A 155 25.18 22.94 -33.14
CA GLY A 155 24.85 24.26 -32.59
C GLY A 155 23.42 24.74 -32.87
N LEU A 156 22.53 23.84 -33.29
CA LEU A 156 21.14 24.16 -33.59
C LEU A 156 20.27 23.92 -32.34
N HIS A 157 19.62 24.97 -31.84
CA HIS A 157 18.75 24.90 -30.66
C HIS A 157 17.29 25.22 -31.00
N GLY A 158 16.69 24.45 -31.91
CA GLY A 158 15.30 24.64 -32.32
C GLY A 158 14.28 24.00 -31.37
N ALA A 159 13.27 24.76 -30.93
CA ALA A 159 12.17 24.27 -30.08
C ALA A 159 11.39 23.10 -30.70
N ALA A 160 11.21 23.11 -32.02
CA ALA A 160 10.48 22.05 -32.74
C ALA A 160 11.15 20.67 -32.65
N LEU A 161 12.48 20.62 -32.54
CA LEU A 161 13.21 19.35 -32.47
C LEU A 161 13.26 18.77 -31.06
N ARG A 162 13.37 19.66 -30.05
CA ARG A 162 13.15 19.29 -28.65
C ARG A 162 11.76 18.68 -28.46
N ASP A 163 10.73 19.32 -29.00
CA ASP A 163 9.35 18.83 -28.92
C ASP A 163 9.15 17.47 -29.62
N LYS A 164 9.80 17.24 -30.77
CA LYS A 164 9.76 15.93 -31.45
C LYS A 164 10.46 14.83 -30.64
N TYR A 165 11.63 15.13 -30.05
CA TYR A 165 12.34 14.23 -29.15
C TYR A 165 11.52 13.91 -27.91
N GLU A 166 10.97 14.93 -27.26
CA GLU A 166 10.15 14.80 -26.06
C GLU A 166 8.93 13.93 -26.33
N ARG A 167 8.17 14.17 -27.40
CA ARG A 167 7.02 13.32 -27.76
C ARG A 167 7.38 11.85 -27.95
N ALA A 168 8.48 11.56 -28.66
CA ALA A 168 8.96 10.20 -28.87
C ALA A 168 9.37 9.51 -27.56
N VAL A 169 10.04 10.24 -26.68
CA VAL A 169 10.49 9.74 -25.38
C VAL A 169 9.33 9.58 -24.39
N ILE A 170 8.34 10.49 -24.41
CA ILE A 170 7.15 10.45 -23.54
C ILE A 170 6.37 9.15 -23.77
N GLY A 171 6.11 8.79 -25.04
CA GLY A 171 5.37 7.56 -25.36
C GLY A 171 6.09 6.31 -24.86
N ALA A 172 7.39 6.19 -25.13
CA ALA A 172 8.18 5.05 -24.67
C ALA A 172 8.32 5.01 -23.13
N LYS A 173 8.44 6.18 -22.47
CA LYS A 173 8.45 6.27 -21.00
C LYS A 173 7.14 5.82 -20.38
N LYS A 174 6.00 6.15 -21.02
CA LYS A 174 4.68 5.69 -20.58
C LYS A 174 4.63 4.17 -20.55
N THR A 175 5.03 3.49 -21.62
CA THR A 175 5.08 2.02 -21.67
C THR A 175 6.04 1.43 -20.63
N LEU A 176 7.22 2.04 -20.44
CA LEU A 176 8.15 1.62 -19.39
C LEU A 176 7.52 1.70 -17.99
N ASN A 177 6.82 2.80 -17.70
CA ASN A 177 6.14 2.99 -16.42
C ASN A 177 5.00 1.98 -16.25
N GLU A 178 4.19 1.73 -17.28
CA GLU A 178 3.13 0.71 -17.25
C GLU A 178 3.68 -0.69 -16.95
N CYS A 179 4.83 -1.05 -17.53
CA CYS A 179 5.50 -2.32 -17.23
C CYS A 179 6.02 -2.37 -15.79
N ARG A 180 6.56 -1.26 -15.27
CA ARG A 180 7.02 -1.17 -13.87
C ARG A 180 5.86 -1.32 -12.90
N ASP A 181 4.78 -0.59 -13.14
CA ASP A 181 3.58 -0.65 -12.31
C ASP A 181 2.96 -2.05 -12.35
N GLN A 182 3.01 -2.74 -13.50
CA GLN A 182 2.54 -4.11 -13.61
C GLN A 182 3.41 -5.09 -12.82
N ALA A 183 4.74 -4.95 -12.91
CA ALA A 183 5.66 -5.79 -12.15
C ALA A 183 5.50 -5.60 -10.63
N GLU A 184 5.29 -4.35 -10.18
CA GLU A 184 5.03 -4.05 -8.77
C GLU A 184 3.71 -4.67 -8.30
N ARG A 185 2.63 -4.53 -9.09
CA ARG A 185 1.34 -5.16 -8.76
C ARG A 185 1.44 -6.68 -8.64
N GLU A 186 2.21 -7.32 -9.52
CA GLU A 186 2.42 -8.77 -9.47
C GLU A 186 3.21 -9.18 -8.23
N TYR A 187 4.22 -8.40 -7.85
CA TYR A 187 4.98 -8.58 -6.61
C TYR A 187 4.06 -8.50 -5.39
N GLU A 188 3.28 -7.42 -5.25
CA GLU A 188 2.36 -7.20 -4.13
C GLU A 188 1.32 -8.35 -3.98
N VAL A 189 0.77 -8.81 -5.10
CA VAL A 189 -0.18 -9.93 -5.12
C VAL A 189 0.48 -11.24 -4.69
N GLN A 190 1.69 -11.52 -5.18
CA GLN A 190 2.43 -12.73 -4.81
C GLN A 190 2.81 -12.73 -3.32
N CYS A 191 3.28 -11.60 -2.79
CA CYS A 191 3.56 -11.44 -1.36
C CYS A 191 2.28 -11.64 -0.54
N THR A 192 1.17 -11.02 -0.95
CA THR A 192 -0.12 -11.23 -0.29
C THR A 192 -0.55 -12.70 -0.27
N HIS A 193 -0.43 -13.41 -1.40
CA HIS A 193 -0.77 -14.84 -1.48
C HIS A 193 0.14 -15.72 -0.60
N ALA A 194 1.46 -15.52 -0.67
CA ALA A 194 2.41 -16.26 0.16
C ALA A 194 2.12 -16.07 1.65
N TRP A 195 1.81 -14.83 2.06
CA TRP A 195 1.40 -14.55 3.42
C TRP A 195 0.10 -15.26 3.79
N LEU A 196 -0.93 -15.20 2.94
CA LEU A 196 -2.23 -15.84 3.19
C LEU A 196 -2.09 -17.35 3.40
N ASP A 197 -1.26 -18.02 2.59
CA ASP A 197 -1.01 -19.45 2.69
C ASP A 197 -0.32 -19.83 4.01
N LEU A 198 0.62 -18.99 4.47
CA LEU A 198 1.29 -19.17 5.75
C LEU A 198 0.34 -18.87 6.91
N PHE A 199 -0.34 -17.73 6.88
CA PHE A 199 -1.22 -17.25 7.95
C PHE A 199 -2.47 -18.11 8.13
N LYS A 200 -2.90 -18.83 7.09
CA LYS A 200 -3.99 -19.82 7.18
C LYS A 200 -3.73 -20.86 8.27
N LYS A 201 -2.46 -21.24 8.50
CA LYS A 201 -2.06 -22.19 9.55
C LYS A 201 -2.01 -21.50 10.91
N CYS A 202 -2.81 -21.93 11.88
CA CYS A 202 -2.84 -21.32 13.21
C CYS A 202 -1.47 -21.34 13.92
N SER A 203 -0.66 -22.36 13.69
CA SER A 203 0.70 -22.48 14.24
C SER A 203 1.62 -21.35 13.79
N ASN A 204 1.37 -20.76 12.61
CA ASN A 204 2.25 -19.76 12.01
C ASN A 204 1.93 -18.33 12.48
N ARG A 205 0.86 -18.14 13.25
CA ARG A 205 0.39 -16.83 13.69
C ARG A 205 1.02 -16.44 15.01
N ILE A 206 1.28 -15.14 15.17
CA ILE A 206 1.57 -14.57 16.49
C ILE A 206 0.41 -14.83 17.46
N GLU A 207 0.72 -14.81 18.76
CA GLU A 207 -0.19 -15.25 19.82
C GLU A 207 -1.58 -14.59 19.74
N VAL A 208 -1.62 -13.28 19.52
CA VAL A 208 -2.87 -12.51 19.47
C VAL A 208 -3.82 -12.94 18.33
N TRP A 209 -3.32 -13.66 17.31
CA TRP A 209 -4.11 -14.15 16.17
C TRP A 209 -4.29 -15.68 16.11
N ARG A 210 -3.81 -16.42 17.11
CA ARG A 210 -3.92 -17.90 17.11
C ARG A 210 -5.37 -18.41 17.26
N LYS A 211 -6.24 -17.60 17.86
CA LYS A 211 -7.68 -17.87 18.02
C LYS A 211 -8.46 -17.29 16.84
#